data_AF-A0A7K3FZV7-F1
#
_entry.id   AF-A0A7K3FZV7-F1
#
_cell.length_a   1.000
_cell.length_b   1.000
_cell.length_c   1.000
_cell.angle_alpha   90.00
_cell.angle_beta   90.00
_cell.angle_gamma   90.00
#
_symmetry.space_group_name_H-M   'P 1'
#
loop_
_entity.id
_entity.type
_entity.pdbx_description
1 polymer ?
#
loop_
_entity_poly.entity_id
_entity_poly.type
_entity_poly.pdbx_seq_one_letter_code
_entity_poly.pdbx_strand_id
1 'polypeptide(L)' 'MMYSTRPPYLRDLVLPAPVWTLSASMAAPAAARQYVTQQLKEWRLEDLCDDVAIIVSELVTNAVRTAGPVGVSLHVR' A
#
# COMPACT_ATOMS: atom_id res chain seq x y z
N MET A 1 10.62 -35.60 -16.20
CA MET A 1 9.56 -35.52 -15.17
C MET A 1 10.22 -35.08 -13.88
N MET A 2 10.17 -33.78 -13.54
CA MET A 2 10.76 -33.22 -12.31
C MET A 2 9.65 -32.51 -11.54
N TYR A 3 9.27 -33.07 -10.39
CA TYR A 3 8.36 -32.43 -9.45
C TYR A 3 9.11 -31.31 -8.72
N SER A 4 8.73 -30.06 -8.98
CA SER A 4 9.13 -28.94 -8.13
C SER A 4 8.10 -28.83 -7.00
N THR A 5 8.34 -29.53 -5.89
CA THR A 5 7.61 -29.31 -4.64
C THR A 5 8.21 -28.11 -3.94
N ARG A 6 7.53 -26.95 -4.02
CA ARG A 6 7.85 -25.77 -3.20
C ARG A 6 7.88 -26.18 -1.71
N PRO A 7 8.95 -25.89 -0.96
CA PRO A 7 9.04 -26.21 0.46
C PRO A 7 7.91 -25.54 1.29
N PRO A 8 7.37 -26.22 2.32
CA PRO A 8 6.18 -25.77 3.06
C PRO A 8 6.38 -24.45 3.83
N TYR A 9 7.61 -24.05 4.13
CA TYR A 9 7.90 -22.77 4.80
C TYR A 9 7.81 -21.54 3.89
N LEU A 10 7.68 -21.72 2.56
CA LEU A 10 7.46 -20.61 1.62
C LEU A 10 5.98 -20.31 1.39
N ARG A 11 5.05 -21.01 2.05
CA ARG A 11 3.61 -20.80 1.87
C ARG A 11 3.13 -19.48 2.47
N ASP A 12 3.79 -19.02 3.53
CA ASP A 12 3.36 -17.85 4.32
C ASP A 12 4.39 -16.73 4.33
N LEU A 13 5.31 -16.69 3.35
CA LEU A 13 6.21 -15.57 3.19
C LEU A 13 5.36 -14.37 2.74
N VAL A 14 4.79 -13.64 3.71
CA VAL A 14 4.30 -12.28 3.49
C VAL A 14 5.54 -11.50 3.07
N LEU A 15 5.71 -11.30 1.77
CA LEU A 15 6.69 -10.35 1.28
C LEU A 15 6.42 -9.05 2.04
N PRO A 16 7.45 -8.42 2.64
CA PRO A 16 7.22 -7.19 3.38
C PRO A 16 6.54 -6.21 2.42
N ALA A 17 5.31 -5.83 2.76
CA ALA A 17 4.62 -4.81 2.00
C ALA A 17 5.42 -3.52 2.06
N PRO A 18 5.34 -2.69 1.01
CA PRO A 18 5.86 -1.34 1.10
C PRO A 18 5.20 -0.62 2.28
N VAL A 19 6.01 0.08 3.05
CA VAL A 19 5.55 0.96 4.13
C VAL A 19 6.08 2.37 3.85
N TRP A 20 5.17 3.33 3.73
CA TRP A 20 5.50 4.74 3.59
C TRP A 20 5.09 5.49 4.83
N THR A 21 6.02 6.28 5.39
CA THR A 21 5.74 7.16 6.53
C THR A 21 5.57 8.58 6.02
N LEU A 22 4.48 9.23 6.40
CA LEU A 22 4.10 10.56 5.96
C LEU A 22 4.06 11.52 7.14
N SER A 23 4.74 12.66 7.02
CA SER A 23 4.64 13.75 7.99
C SER A 23 3.23 14.33 8.03
N ALA A 24 2.79 14.82 9.19
CA ALA A 24 1.50 15.50 9.35
C ALA A 24 1.47 16.83 8.57
N SER A 25 1.11 16.77 7.30
CA SER A 25 1.08 17.92 6.40
C SER A 25 -0.08 17.83 5.43
N MET A 26 -0.50 18.98 4.89
CA MET A 26 -1.55 19.04 3.87
C MET A 26 -1.17 18.34 2.56
N ALA A 27 0.12 18.06 2.35
CA ALA A 27 0.62 17.30 1.20
C ALA A 27 0.58 15.78 1.40
N ALA A 28 0.40 15.29 2.64
CA ALA A 28 0.45 13.86 2.94
C ALA A 28 -0.58 13.01 2.16
N PRO A 29 -1.86 13.43 1.99
CA PRO A 29 -2.81 12.67 1.19
C PRO A 29 -2.37 12.53 -0.28
N ALA A 30 -1.78 13.59 -0.85
CA ALA A 30 -1.29 13.56 -2.23
C ALA A 30 -0.09 12.61 -2.38
N ALA A 31 0.86 12.63 -1.44
CA ALA A 31 1.98 11.70 -1.41
C ALA A 31 1.49 10.25 -1.26
N ALA A 32 0.53 10.00 -0.36
CA ALA A 32 -0.05 8.67 -0.16
C ALA A 32 -0.67 8.11 -1.45
N ARG A 33 -1.46 8.93 -2.17
CA ARG A 33 -2.02 8.55 -3.48
C ARG A 33 -0.92 8.18 -4.46
N GLN A 34 0.11 9.01 -4.58
CA GLN A 34 1.20 8.76 -5.54
C GLN A 34 1.89 7.42 -5.27
N TYR A 35 2.23 7.14 -4.01
CA TYR A 35 2.87 5.88 -3.62
C TYR A 35 1.98 4.67 -3.89
N VAL A 36 0.71 4.74 -3.49
CA VAL A 36 -0.22 3.61 -3.65
C VAL A 36 -0.56 3.36 -5.12
N THR A 37 -0.84 4.40 -5.90
CA THR A 37 -1.09 4.26 -7.35
C THR A 37 0.14 3.71 -8.07
N GLN A 38 1.35 4.15 -7.71
CA GLN A 38 2.58 3.60 -8.28
C GLN A 38 2.73 2.11 -7.95
N GLN A 39 2.46 1.72 -6.70
CA GLN A 39 2.57 0.31 -6.30
C GLN A 39 1.53 -0.58 -6.99
N LEU A 40 0.29 -0.11 -7.15
CA LEU A 40 -0.76 -0.83 -7.86
C LEU A 40 -0.38 -1.05 -9.34
N LYS A 41 0.21 -0.05 -10.00
CA LYS A 41 0.73 -0.20 -11.36
C LYS A 41 1.85 -1.23 -11.45
N GLU A 42 2.77 -1.24 -10.49
CA GLU A 42 3.84 -2.25 -10.42
C GLU A 42 3.28 -3.66 -10.24
N TRP A 43 2.14 -3.81 -9.56
CA TRP A 43 1.44 -5.07 -9.39
C TRP A 43 0.45 -5.40 -10.51
N ARG A 44 0.33 -4.54 -11.53
CA ARG A 44 -0.63 -4.68 -12.65
C ARG A 44 -2.10 -4.72 -12.19
N LEU A 45 -2.44 -3.83 -11.26
CA LEU A 45 -3.78 -3.62 -10.69
C LEU A 45 -4.27 -2.19 -10.96
N GLU A 46 -4.11 -1.71 -12.19
CA GLU A 46 -4.43 -0.35 -12.60
C GLU A 46 -5.91 0.00 -12.48
N ASP A 47 -6.78 -1.00 -12.59
CA ASP A 47 -8.23 -0.90 -12.41
C ASP A 47 -8.63 -0.49 -10.99
N LEU A 48 -7.80 -0.78 -9.98
CA LEU A 48 -8.04 -0.39 -8.60
C LEU A 48 -7.51 1.01 -8.24
N CYS A 49 -6.78 1.67 -9.15
CA CYS A 49 -6.06 2.89 -8.82
C CYS A 49 -6.98 4.03 -8.38
N ASP A 50 -8.12 4.22 -9.03
CA ASP A 50 -9.03 5.34 -8.73
C ASP A 50 -9.71 5.15 -7.37
N ASP A 51 -10.25 3.95 -7.11
CA ASP A 51 -10.92 3.61 -5.86
C ASP A 51 -9.98 3.70 -4.66
N VAL A 52 -8.80 3.08 -4.77
CA VAL A 52 -7.83 3.06 -3.68
C VAL A 52 -7.23 4.44 -3.44
N ALA A 53 -7.06 5.26 -4.48
CA ALA A 53 -6.57 6.64 -4.34
C ALA A 53 -7.53 7.51 -3.50
N ILE A 54 -8.83 7.33 -3.65
CA ILE A 54 -9.82 8.04 -2.81
C ILE A 54 -9.71 7.56 -1.37
N ILE A 55 -9.75 6.24 -1.16
CA ILE A 55 -9.73 5.65 0.19
C ILE A 55 -8.47 6.10 0.96
N VAL A 56 -7.29 5.99 0.35
CA VAL A 56 -6.04 6.38 1.02
C VAL A 56 -6.00 7.89 1.31
N SER A 57 -6.59 8.72 0.44
CA SER A 57 -6.66 10.16 0.66
C SER A 57 -7.49 10.53 1.88
N GLU A 58 -8.66 9.93 2.02
CA GLU A 58 -9.56 10.20 3.14
C GLU A 58 -8.98 9.66 4.45
N LEU A 59 -8.40 8.45 4.44
CA LEU A 59 -7.76 7.88 5.62
C LEU A 59 -6.58 8.74 6.10
N VAL A 60 -5.70 9.15 5.18
CA VAL A 60 -4.54 10.00 5.52
C VAL A 60 -4.99 11.40 5.93
N THR A 61 -6.01 11.97 5.27
CA THR A 61 -6.59 13.26 5.69
C THR A 61 -7.13 13.19 7.11
N ASN A 62 -7.89 12.14 7.43
CA ASN A 62 -8.43 11.93 8.77
C ASN A 62 -7.32 11.75 9.82
N ALA A 63 -6.28 10.97 9.51
CA ALA A 63 -5.15 10.76 10.40
C ALA A 63 -4.36 12.05 10.66
N VAL A 64 -4.04 12.82 9.63
CA VAL A 64 -3.31 14.09 9.76
C VAL A 64 -4.12 15.12 10.55
N ARG A 65 -5.45 15.16 10.37
CA ARG A 65 -6.32 16.11 11.08
C ARG A 65 -6.50 15.76 12.56
N THR A 66 -6.48 14.48 12.92
CA THR A 66 -6.89 14.03 14.26
C THR A 66 -5.74 13.50 15.13
N ALA A 67 -4.65 12.99 14.53
CA ALA A 67 -3.63 12.24 15.26
C ALA A 67 -2.17 12.65 14.97
N GLY A 68 -1.82 13.03 13.73
CA GLY A 68 -0.45 13.41 13.37
C GLY A 68 0.17 12.55 12.25
N PRO A 69 1.48 12.27 12.26
CA PRO A 69 2.14 11.47 11.22
C PRO A 69 1.51 10.09 11.06
N VAL A 70 1.51 9.56 9.84
CA VAL A 70 0.80 8.31 9.51
C VAL A 70 1.67 7.39 8.66
N GLY A 71 1.55 6.08 8.93
CA GLY A 71 2.13 5.02 8.10
C GLY A 71 1.08 4.42 7.16
N VAL A 72 1.44 4.21 5.90
CA VAL A 72 0.60 3.55 4.89
C VAL A 72 1.30 2.29 4.41
N SER A 73 0.61 1.15 4.45
CA SER A 73 1.05 -0.09 3.81
C SER A 73 -0.04 -0.67 2.93
N LEU A 74 0.36 -1.31 1.83
CA LEU A 74 -0.56 -1.93 0.87
C LEU A 74 -0.25 -3.42 0.77
N HIS A 75 -1.29 -4.27 0.82
CA HIS A 75 -1.16 -5.72 0.73
C HIS A 75 -2.24 -6.29 -0.19
N VAL A 76 -1.89 -7.26 -1.02
CA VAL A 76 -2.83 -8.08 -1.80
C VAL A 76 -2.79 -9.49 -1.22
N ARG A 77 -3.95 -10.12 -1.08
CA ARG A 77 -4.10 -11.51 -0.61
C ARG A 77 -4.71 -12.37 -1.70
#